data_AF-A0A3C1PXJ9-F1
#
_entry.id   AF-A0A3C1PXJ9-F1
#
_cell.length_a   1.000
_cell.length_b   1.000
_cell.length_c   1.000
_cell.angle_alpha   90.00
_cell.angle_beta   90.00
_cell.angle_gamma   90.00
#
_symmetry.space_group_name_H-M   'P 1'
#
loop_
_entity.id
_entity.type
_entity.pdbx_description
1 polymer ?
#
loop_
_entity_poly.entity_id
_entity_poly.type
_entity_poly.pdbx_seq_one_letter_code
_entity_poly.pdbx_strand_id
1 'polypeptide(L)'
;MIKSVSYFFGNWIFLLASLTTSSSGRLNDLPGAKNWHQWRGPEANGISRTATPPMTWSESENIRWKVPIDGRGVSSPVVWGNKIFL
;
A
#
# COMPACT_ATOMS: atom_id res chain seq x y z
N MET A 1 -1.77 -50.79 -32.15
CA MET A 1 -2.51 -49.68 -32.79
C MET A 1 -2.68 -48.59 -31.73
N ILE A 2 -2.17 -47.40 -32.03
CA ILE A 2 -2.01 -46.26 -31.10
C ILE A 2 -3.38 -45.63 -30.79
N LYS A 3 -3.61 -45.25 -29.53
CA LYS A 3 -4.03 -43.89 -29.11
C LYS A 3 -3.97 -43.72 -27.59
N SER A 4 -3.11 -42.80 -27.18
CA SER A 4 -3.03 -42.17 -25.87
C SER A 4 -4.23 -41.25 -25.62
N VAL A 5 -4.53 -40.98 -24.33
CA VAL A 5 -4.60 -39.62 -23.72
C VAL A 5 -4.99 -39.76 -22.24
N SER A 6 -4.11 -39.21 -21.39
CA SER A 6 -4.20 -39.01 -19.93
C SER A 6 -5.22 -37.90 -19.60
N TYR A 7 -5.82 -37.73 -18.41
CA TYR A 7 -5.34 -37.36 -17.06
C TYR A 7 -6.63 -37.31 -16.19
N PHE A 8 -6.68 -37.50 -14.87
CA PHE A 8 -6.18 -36.64 -13.79
C PHE A 8 -6.51 -37.37 -12.47
N PHE A 9 -5.52 -37.55 -11.59
CA PHE A 9 -5.74 -38.08 -10.24
C PHE A 9 -6.50 -37.06 -9.39
N GLY A 10 -7.59 -37.52 -8.77
CA GLY A 10 -8.49 -36.72 -7.96
C GLY A 10 -7.97 -36.38 -6.56
N ASN A 11 -8.39 -35.19 -6.12
CA ASN A 11 -8.75 -34.73 -4.77
C ASN A 11 -8.31 -35.56 -3.56
N TRP A 12 -7.35 -35.07 -2.77
CA TRP A 12 -7.31 -35.35 -1.33
C TRP A 12 -6.94 -34.09 -0.52
N ILE A 13 -7.75 -33.86 0.53
CA ILE A 13 -7.55 -33.03 1.73
C ILE A 13 -8.21 -31.62 1.72
N PHE A 14 -9.43 -31.61 2.26
CA PHE A 14 -10.06 -30.48 2.94
C PHE A 14 -9.59 -30.38 4.40
N LEU A 15 -9.76 -29.18 4.96
CA LEU A 15 -9.64 -28.73 6.36
C LEU A 15 -8.27 -28.28 6.87
N LEU A 16 -8.15 -26.96 7.11
CA LEU A 16 -7.88 -26.43 8.46
C LEU A 16 -8.30 -24.94 8.57
N ALA A 17 -9.32 -24.73 9.40
CA ALA A 17 -9.76 -23.51 10.08
C ALA A 17 -9.31 -22.14 9.51
N SER A 18 -10.22 -21.46 8.80
CA SER A 18 -10.20 -20.01 8.63
C SER A 18 -10.61 -19.33 9.94
N LEU A 19 -9.63 -19.04 10.80
CA LEU A 19 -9.79 -18.05 11.85
C LEU A 19 -9.70 -16.67 11.18
N THR A 20 -10.81 -16.17 10.65
CA THR A 20 -10.89 -14.77 10.22
C THR A 20 -10.95 -13.90 11.48
N THR A 21 -9.81 -13.68 12.10
CA THR A 21 -9.67 -12.51 12.97
C THR A 21 -9.73 -11.32 12.03
N SER A 22 -10.90 -10.70 11.89
CA SER A 22 -11.01 -9.36 11.36
C SER A 22 -10.22 -8.45 12.30
N SER A 23 -8.93 -8.26 12.02
CA SER A 23 -8.13 -7.22 12.63
C SER A 23 -8.58 -5.90 12.02
N SER A 24 -9.74 -5.43 12.48
CA SER A 24 -10.26 -4.11 12.17
C SER A 24 -9.30 -3.06 12.78
N GLY A 25 -8.29 -2.68 12.00
CA GLY A 25 -7.64 -1.37 12.03
C GLY A 25 -7.01 -0.91 13.35
N ARG A 26 -5.95 -1.57 13.83
CA ARG A 26 -5.06 -0.99 14.87
C ARG A 26 -3.59 -0.87 14.47
N LEU A 27 -3.27 -0.85 13.18
CA LEU A 27 -1.88 -0.69 12.74
C LEU A 27 -1.44 0.76 12.51
N ASN A 28 -2.37 1.74 12.55
CA ASN A 28 -2.07 3.12 12.15
C ASN A 28 -1.88 4.11 13.31
N ASP A 29 -2.22 3.74 14.55
CA ASP A 29 -1.98 4.57 15.74
C ASP A 29 -0.64 4.23 16.42
N LEU A 30 0.34 3.74 15.66
CA LEU A 30 1.70 3.56 16.18
C LEU A 30 2.21 4.94 16.63
N PRO A 31 2.62 5.12 17.89
CA PRO A 31 3.21 6.36 18.40
C PRO A 31 4.49 6.65 17.61
N GLY A 32 4.40 7.44 16.53
CA GLY A 32 5.53 7.71 15.64
C GLY A 32 5.16 8.12 14.21
N ALA A 33 4.04 7.63 13.67
CA ALA A 33 3.56 8.10 12.37
C ALA A 33 2.80 9.43 12.53
N LYS A 34 3.53 10.55 12.65
CA LYS A 34 2.89 11.86 12.66
C LYS A 34 2.27 12.13 11.28
N ASN A 35 0.95 12.30 11.24
CA ASN A 35 0.20 12.65 10.02
C ASN A 35 0.77 13.90 9.34
N TRP A 36 0.88 13.88 8.02
CA TRP A 36 1.25 15.04 7.21
C TRP A 36 -0.02 15.79 6.77
N HIS A 37 -0.67 16.42 7.75
CA HIS A 37 -2.05 16.92 7.62
C HIS A 37 -2.18 18.32 6.99
N GLN A 38 -1.08 18.99 6.66
CA GLN A 38 -1.07 20.35 6.11
C GLN A 38 0.13 20.58 5.20
N TRP A 39 0.13 21.73 4.49
CA TRP A 39 1.29 22.21 3.74
C TRP A 39 2.53 22.18 4.64
N ARG A 40 3.63 21.58 4.16
CA ARG A 40 4.91 21.43 4.91
C ARG A 40 4.81 20.61 6.21
N GLY A 41 3.73 19.87 6.42
CA GLY A 41 3.64 18.84 7.44
C GLY A 41 3.36 19.34 8.85
N PRO A 42 3.52 18.49 9.88
CA PRO A 42 3.07 18.77 11.24
C PRO A 42 3.65 20.04 11.86
N GLU A 43 4.89 20.38 11.49
CA GLU A 43 5.64 21.52 12.02
C GLU A 43 5.71 22.70 11.02
N ALA A 44 5.00 22.61 9.90
CA ALA A 44 4.97 23.62 8.83
C ALA A 44 6.36 23.99 8.24
N ASN A 45 7.37 23.14 8.43
CA ASN A 45 8.76 23.36 7.98
C ASN A 45 9.20 22.50 6.79
N GLY A 46 8.42 21.48 6.41
CA GLY A 46 8.71 20.60 5.28
C GLY A 46 9.76 19.53 5.59
N ILE A 47 10.08 19.30 6.87
CA ILE A 47 11.13 18.37 7.29
C ILE A 47 10.49 17.11 7.87
N SER A 48 10.86 15.95 7.33
CA SER A 48 10.63 14.67 8.00
C SER A 48 11.84 14.30 8.86
N ARG A 49 11.63 14.08 10.16
CA ARG A 49 12.70 13.77 11.12
C ARG A 49 13.15 12.31 11.08
N THR A 50 12.32 11.42 10.53
CA THR A 50 12.48 9.97 10.64
C THR A 50 12.35 9.23 9.32
N ALA A 51 11.94 9.90 8.23
CA ALA A 51 11.82 9.25 6.94
C ALA A 51 13.18 9.13 6.25
N THR A 52 13.40 7.98 5.62
CA THR A 52 14.54 7.71 4.73
C THR A 52 14.00 7.40 3.34
N PRO A 53 13.64 8.42 2.54
CA PRO A 53 13.14 8.19 1.19
C PRO A 53 14.26 7.67 0.28
N PRO A 54 13.93 6.93 -0.80
CA PRO A 54 14.92 6.54 -1.79
C PRO A 54 15.47 7.77 -2.51
N MET A 55 16.74 7.70 -2.90
CA MET A 55 17.48 8.80 -3.54
C MET A 55 17.44 8.73 -5.08
N THR A 56 17.06 7.59 -5.64
CA THR A 56 16.91 7.36 -7.07
C THR A 56 15.45 7.11 -7.41
N TRP A 57 15.01 7.62 -8.55
CA TRP A 57 13.65 7.48 -9.03
C TRP A 57 13.65 7.39 -10.56
N SER A 58 12.79 6.53 -11.10
CA SER A 58 12.50 6.51 -12.54
C SER A 58 11.05 6.06 -12.76
N GLU A 59 10.58 6.08 -14.00
CA GLU A 59 9.26 5.56 -14.34
C GLU A 59 9.04 4.10 -13.88
N SER A 60 10.12 3.33 -13.73
CA SER A 60 10.12 1.93 -13.32
C SER A 60 10.76 1.65 -11.95
N GLU A 61 11.35 2.63 -11.27
CA GLU A 61 12.12 2.43 -10.04
C GLU A 61 11.59 3.28 -8.89
N ASN A 62 11.46 2.68 -7.70
CA ASN A 62 11.06 3.31 -6.44
C ASN A 62 9.66 3.96 -6.43
N ILE A 63 8.86 3.76 -7.48
CA ILE A 63 7.45 4.19 -7.56
C ILE A 63 6.53 3.04 -7.16
N ARG A 64 5.79 3.21 -6.06
CA ARG A 64 4.84 2.19 -5.58
C ARG A 64 3.53 2.19 -6.37
N TRP A 65 3.04 3.37 -6.74
CA TRP A 65 1.79 3.54 -7.48
C TRP A 65 1.77 4.92 -8.16
N LYS A 66 0.92 5.03 -9.18
CA LYS A 66 0.58 6.26 -9.90
C LYS A 66 -0.92 6.24 -10.18
N VAL A 67 -1.56 7.40 -10.13
CA VAL A 67 -2.98 7.56 -10.45
C VAL A 67 -3.16 8.83 -11.29
N PRO A 68 -3.95 8.80 -12.37
CA PRO A 68 -4.31 10.02 -13.08
C PRO A 68 -5.22 10.89 -12.19
N ILE A 69 -5.01 12.20 -12.23
CA ILE A 69 -5.88 13.19 -11.58
C ILE A 69 -6.45 14.07 -12.68
N ASP A 70 -7.78 14.15 -12.75
CA ASP A 70 -8.45 14.98 -13.75
C ASP A 70 -8.26 16.47 -13.44
N GLY A 71 -8.00 17.25 -14.49
CA GLY A 71 -7.79 18.69 -14.37
C GLY A 71 -6.40 19.08 -13.89
N ARG A 72 -6.29 20.23 -13.19
CA ARG A 72 -5.03 20.78 -12.69
C ARG A 72 -5.06 20.88 -11.17
N GLY A 73 -4.16 20.16 -10.51
CA GLY A 73 -3.93 20.27 -9.07
C GLY A 73 -3.04 21.47 -8.74
N VAL A 74 -3.46 22.28 -7.76
CA VAL A 74 -2.67 23.40 -7.19
C VAL A 74 -2.41 23.23 -5.69
N SER A 75 -2.96 22.19 -5.08
CA SER A 75 -2.78 21.81 -3.68
C SER A 75 -1.60 20.85 -3.50
N SER A 76 -1.16 20.71 -2.26
CA SER A 76 -0.29 19.59 -1.85
C SER A 76 -1.13 18.45 -1.29
N PRO A 77 -0.80 17.18 -1.60
CA PRO A 77 -1.48 16.05 -0.98
C PRO A 77 -1.26 16.04 0.54
N VAL A 78 -2.25 15.56 1.29
CA VAL A 78 -2.12 15.35 2.74
C VAL A 78 -2.24 13.88 3.09
N VAL A 79 -1.52 13.44 4.12
CA VAL A 79 -1.47 12.05 4.57
C VAL A 79 -2.02 11.97 5.99
N TRP A 80 -3.05 11.13 6.19
CA TRP A 80 -3.63 10.84 7.50
C TRP A 80 -3.81 9.35 7.69
N GLY A 81 -3.08 8.77 8.64
CA GLY A 81 -3.00 7.32 8.82
C GLY A 81 -2.57 6.63 7.52
N ASN A 82 -3.43 5.74 7.00
CA ASN A 82 -3.20 5.01 5.74
C ASN A 82 -3.92 5.62 4.54
N LYS A 83 -4.34 6.88 4.61
CA LYS A 83 -5.06 7.58 3.54
C LYS A 83 -4.25 8.74 3.00
N ILE A 84 -4.41 8.98 1.71
CA ILE A 84 -3.88 10.14 0.99
C ILE A 84 -5.07 10.88 0.41
N PHE A 85 -5.10 12.19 0.61
CA PHE A 85 -6.12 13.08 0.06
C PHE A 85 -5.46 13.91 -1.04
N LEU A 86 -6.07 13.87 -2.23
CA LEU A 86 -5.58 14.47 -3.48
C LEU A 86 -6.56 15.54 -3.93
#